data_AF-A0A0P9PGE4-F1
#
_entry.id   AF-A0A0P9PGE4-F1
#
_cell.length_a   1.000
_cell.length_b   1.000
_cell.length_c   1.000
_cell.angle_alpha   90.00
_cell.angle_beta   90.00
_cell.angle_gamma   90.00
#
_symmetry.space_group_name_H-M   'P 1'
#
loop_
_entity.id
_entity.type
_entity.pdbx_description
1 polymer ?
#
loop_
_entity_poly.entity_id
_entity_poly.type
_entity_poly.pdbx_seq_one_letter_code
_entity_poly.pdbx_strand_id
1 'polypeptide(L)'
;MTLIRGNHDKRAGDPPAYLGIDVVPEPLTLGPFALQHEPDPHPQLHVLAGHVHPVYRLHGRGRQSLRLACFYLGQRVSLLPAFGEFTGGFQIRPAQDCSVYVTGGDAVWRVV
;
A
#
# COMPACT_ATOMS: atom_id res chain seq x y z
N MET A 1 -7.02 14.42 11.45
CA MET A 1 -6.46 13.46 10.47
C MET A 1 -5.01 13.23 10.86
N THR A 2 -4.50 12.00 10.76
CA THR A 2 -3.09 11.69 11.07
C THR A 2 -2.36 11.31 9.79
N LEU A 3 -1.19 11.91 9.55
CA LEU A 3 -0.28 11.64 8.44
C LEU A 3 0.97 10.94 8.97
N ILE A 4 1.23 9.72 8.50
CA ILE A 4 2.51 9.04 8.72
C ILE A 4 3.48 9.54 7.64
N ARG A 5 4.55 10.21 8.05
CA ARG A 5 5.44 10.96 7.14
C ARG A 5 6.21 10.04 6.19
N GLY A 6 5.89 10.10 4.90
CA GLY A 6 6.60 9.41 3.83
C GLY A 6 7.76 10.22 3.23
N ASN A 7 8.39 9.66 2.20
CA ASN A 7 9.52 10.30 1.50
C ASN A 7 9.14 11.60 0.77
N HIS A 8 7.91 11.70 0.26
CA HIS A 8 7.40 12.94 -0.35
C HIS A 8 7.17 14.03 0.69
N ASP A 9 6.59 13.69 1.84
CA ASP A 9 6.35 14.63 2.94
C ASP A 9 7.68 15.14 3.52
N LYS A 10 8.67 14.24 3.71
CA LYS A 10 10.03 14.62 4.14
C LYS A 10 10.68 15.65 3.21
N ARG A 11 10.36 15.61 1.90
CA ARG A 11 10.91 16.54 0.89
C ARG A 11 10.11 17.83 0.76
N ALA A 12 8.79 17.75 0.89
CA ALA A 12 7.90 18.91 0.78
C ALA A 12 7.85 19.74 2.07
N GLY A 13 8.15 19.12 3.21
CA GLY A 13 7.88 19.67 4.53
C GLY A 13 6.51 19.24 5.05
N ASP A 14 6.28 19.45 6.34
CA ASP A 14 5.00 19.15 6.95
C ASP A 14 3.87 20.01 6.36
N PRO A 15 2.63 19.49 6.26
CA PRO A 15 1.48 20.26 5.80
C PRO A 15 1.26 21.52 6.64
N PRO A 16 0.71 22.61 6.06
CA PRO A 16 0.42 23.83 6.80
C PRO A 16 -0.44 23.60 8.04
N ALA A 17 -0.07 24.22 9.16
CA ALA A 17 -0.71 24.00 10.46
C ALA A 17 -2.23 24.26 10.48
N TYR A 18 -2.73 25.18 9.64
CA TYR A 18 -4.16 25.50 9.55
C TYR A 18 -5.01 24.32 9.03
N LEU A 19 -4.40 23.29 8.45
CA LEU A 19 -5.09 22.07 8.01
C LEU A 19 -5.42 21.12 9.16
N GLY A 20 -4.86 21.32 10.37
CA GLY A 20 -5.14 20.46 11.53
C GLY A 20 -4.77 18.99 11.33
N ILE A 21 -3.70 18.73 10.57
CA ILE A 21 -3.18 17.38 10.31
C ILE A 21 -2.09 17.09 11.34
N ASP A 22 -2.26 16.00 12.10
CA ASP A 22 -1.26 15.49 13.03
C ASP A 22 -0.22 14.67 12.26
N VAL A 23 1.04 15.08 12.27
CA VAL A 23 2.10 14.46 11.49
C VAL A 23 3.01 13.66 12.40
N VAL A 24 3.11 12.36 12.14
CA VAL A 24 3.89 11.42 12.95
C VAL A 24 4.94 10.71 12.10
N PRO A 25 6.09 10.31 12.68
CA PRO A 25 7.05 9.45 11.99
C PRO A 25 6.49 8.03 11.84
N GLU A 26 7.05 7.27 10.89
CA GLU A 26 6.88 5.81 10.84
C GLU A 26 7.85 5.11 11.81
N PRO A 27 7.46 3.99 12.45
CA PRO A 27 6.11 3.42 12.46
C PRO A 27 5.16 4.11 13.45
N LEU A 28 3.89 4.22 13.08
CA LEU A 28 2.80 4.48 14.02
C LEU A 28 2.21 3.14 14.48
N THR A 29 2.30 2.85 15.78
CA THR A 29 1.74 1.60 16.33
C THR A 29 0.23 1.74 16.56
N LEU A 30 -0.52 0.74 16.10
CA LEU A 30 -1.98 0.68 16.28
C LEU A 30 -2.42 -0.76 16.52
N GLY A 31 -2.60 -1.13 17.78
CA GLY A 31 -2.94 -2.49 18.18
C GLY A 31 -1.89 -3.50 17.66
N PRO A 32 -2.27 -4.51 16.84
CA PRO A 32 -1.33 -5.50 16.32
C PRO A 32 -0.49 -4.99 15.13
N PHE A 33 -0.66 -3.73 14.71
CA PHE A 33 -0.07 -3.19 13.49
C PHE A 33 1.02 -2.16 13.74
N ALA A 34 2.02 -2.19 12.87
CA ALA A 34 2.94 -1.08 12.61
C ALA A 34 2.53 -0.42 11.28
N LEU A 35 1.95 0.77 11.34
CA LEU A 35 1.57 1.54 10.17
C LEU A 35 2.79 2.32 9.67
N GLN A 36 3.17 2.15 8.40
CA GLN A 36 4.37 2.73 7.83
C GLN A 36 4.12 3.26 6.42
N HIS A 37 4.98 4.17 5.95
CA HIS A 37 5.05 4.51 4.54
C HIS A 37 5.87 3.45 3.81
N GLU A 38 7.08 3.19 4.30
CA GLU A 38 8.00 2.19 3.74
C GLU A 38 7.60 0.75 4.14
N PRO A 39 7.67 -0.22 3.22
CA PRO A 39 7.24 -1.61 3.45
C PRO A 39 8.30 -2.47 4.15
N ASP A 40 9.05 -1.89 5.07
CA ASP A 40 10.09 -2.60 5.81
C ASP A 40 9.49 -3.46 6.93
N PRO A 41 9.94 -4.73 7.11
CA PRO A 41 9.42 -5.58 8.17
C PRO A 41 9.68 -5.01 9.58
N HIS A 42 8.63 -4.94 10.39
CA HIS A 42 8.75 -4.65 11.83
C HIS A 42 9.13 -5.94 12.60
N PRO A 43 9.97 -5.89 13.64
CA PRO A 43 10.43 -7.08 14.37
C PRO A 43 9.30 -7.87 15.03
N GLN A 44 8.24 -7.19 15.50
CA GLN A 44 7.19 -7.80 16.35
C GLN A 44 5.76 -7.66 15.81
N LEU A 45 5.50 -6.69 14.93
CA LEU A 45 4.15 -6.29 14.55
C LEU A 45 3.93 -6.54 13.06
N HIS A 46 2.68 -6.74 12.66
CA HIS A 46 2.35 -6.84 11.25
C HIS A 46 2.36 -5.45 10.62
N VAL A 47 3.05 -5.29 9.49
CA VAL A 47 3.19 -3.99 8.83
C VAL A 47 2.06 -3.77 7.84
N LEU A 48 1.42 -2.60 7.92
CA LEU A 48 0.56 -2.06 6.86
C LEU A 48 1.30 -0.89 6.22
N ALA A 49 1.69 -1.03 4.96
CA ALA A 49 2.52 -0.04 4.27
C ALA A 49 2.00 0.36 2.89
N GLY A 50 2.46 1.51 2.42
CA GLY A 50 2.20 2.05 1.09
C GLY A 50 3.47 2.06 0.24
N HIS A 51 3.85 3.25 -0.22
CA HIS A 51 5.05 3.59 -0.99
C HIS A 51 5.20 2.97 -2.39
N VAL A 52 5.16 1.64 -2.51
CA VAL A 52 5.54 0.93 -3.75
C VAL A 52 4.43 0.88 -4.80
N HIS A 53 3.21 1.26 -4.42
CA HIS A 53 2.03 1.28 -5.29
C HIS A 53 1.80 -0.08 -5.98
N PRO A 54 1.42 -1.11 -5.20
CA PRO A 54 1.29 -2.48 -5.68
C PRO A 54 0.26 -2.61 -6.79
N VAL A 55 0.64 -3.32 -7.86
CA VAL A 55 -0.23 -3.67 -8.98
C VAL A 55 -0.15 -5.15 -9.30
N TYR A 56 -1.25 -5.72 -9.76
CA TYR A 56 -1.32 -7.10 -10.23
C TYR A 56 -1.79 -7.14 -11.69
N ARG A 57 -1.22 -8.08 -12.47
CA ARG A 57 -1.55 -8.25 -13.89
C ARG A 57 -2.49 -9.43 -14.06
N LEU A 58 -3.71 -9.15 -14.53
CA LEU A 58 -4.65 -10.16 -14.97
C LEU A 58 -4.42 -10.45 -16.46
N HIS A 59 -4.58 -11.72 -16.83
CA HIS A 59 -4.52 -12.18 -18.21
C HIS A 59 -5.87 -12.72 -18.63
N GLY A 60 -6.38 -12.22 -19.75
CA GLY A 60 -7.65 -12.61 -20.34
C GLY A 60 -7.47 -13.40 -21.64
N ARG A 61 -8.59 -13.76 -22.26
CA ARG A 61 -8.60 -14.38 -23.59
C ARG A 61 -8.02 -13.44 -24.64
N GLY A 62 -7.54 -14.02 -25.76
CA GLY A 62 -7.05 -13.22 -26.89
C GLY A 62 -5.84 -12.34 -26.57
N ARG A 63 -4.98 -12.76 -25.63
CA ARG A 63 -3.79 -12.01 -25.18
C ARG A 63 -4.11 -10.68 -24.49
N GLN A 64 -5.34 -10.47 -24.03
CA GLN A 64 -5.69 -9.31 -23.24
C GLN A 64 -4.98 -9.35 -21.88
N SER A 65 -4.56 -8.19 -21.38
CA SER A 65 -4.07 -8.07 -20.01
C SER A 65 -4.52 -6.77 -19.39
N LEU A 66 -4.84 -6.81 -18.11
CA LEU A 66 -5.21 -5.66 -17.31
C LEU A 66 -4.23 -5.53 -16.15
N ARG A 67 -3.77 -4.29 -15.91
CA ARG A 67 -2.92 -3.96 -14.77
C ARG A 67 -3.77 -3.15 -13.81
N LEU A 68 -4.03 -3.72 -12.64
CA LEU A 68 -4.92 -3.15 -11.63
C LEU A 68 -4.13 -2.92 -10.35
N ALA A 69 -4.44 -1.85 -9.62
CA ALA A 69 -3.96 -1.68 -8.25
C ALA A 69 -4.47 -2.85 -7.39
N CYS A 70 -3.69 -3.24 -6.39
CA CYS A 70 -4.07 -4.36 -5.54
C CYS A 70 -3.69 -4.16 -4.09
N PHE A 71 -4.46 -4.76 -3.20
CA PHE A 71 -3.99 -5.12 -1.86
C PHE A 71 -3.15 -6.39 -1.98
N TYR A 72 -1.99 -6.37 -1.34
CA TYR A 72 -1.16 -7.56 -1.14
C TYR A 72 -1.13 -7.87 0.36
N LEU A 73 -1.62 -9.03 0.76
CA LEU A 73 -1.58 -9.49 2.14
C LEU A 73 -0.50 -10.57 2.29
N GLY A 74 0.65 -10.20 2.84
CA GLY A 74 1.73 -11.12 3.17
C GLY A 74 1.67 -11.60 4.62
N GLN A 75 2.62 -12.43 5.04
CA GLN A 75 2.66 -12.91 6.43
C GLN A 75 3.08 -11.81 7.44
N ARG A 76 4.05 -10.97 7.08
CA ARG A 76 4.61 -9.93 7.96
C ARG A 76 4.36 -8.50 7.49
N VAL A 77 4.18 -8.32 6.20
CA VAL A 77 3.99 -7.01 5.55
C VAL A 77 2.84 -7.15 4.57
N SER A 78 1.89 -6.23 4.68
CA SER A 78 0.81 -6.05 3.71
C SER A 78 0.90 -4.67 3.08
N LEU A 79 0.61 -4.61 1.79
CA LEU A 79 0.72 -3.41 0.97
C LEU A 79 -0.67 -2.92 0.58
N LEU A 80 -0.88 -1.62 0.76
CA LEU A 80 -2.08 -0.91 0.36
C LEU A 80 -1.90 -0.36 -1.06
N PRO A 81 -2.94 -0.38 -1.91
CA PRO A 81 -2.89 0.25 -3.22
C PRO A 81 -2.72 1.77 -3.07
N ALA A 82 -2.13 2.41 -4.09
CA ALA A 82 -2.10 3.86 -4.15
C ALA A 82 -3.54 4.41 -4.28
N PHE A 83 -3.84 5.48 -3.53
CA PHE A 83 -5.11 6.19 -3.70
C PHE A 83 -5.10 7.10 -4.94
N GLY A 84 -3.94 7.65 -5.32
CA GLY A 84 -3.81 8.52 -6.49
C GLY A 84 -3.77 7.75 -7.82
N GLU A 85 -4.35 8.34 -8.87
CA GLU A 85 -4.43 7.73 -10.21
C GLU A 85 -3.08 7.64 -10.94
N PHE A 86 -2.13 8.52 -10.63
CA PHE A 86 -0.89 8.72 -11.39
C PHE A 86 0.34 8.21 -10.66
N THR A 87 0.34 6.93 -10.33
CA THR A 87 1.51 6.29 -9.72
C THR A 87 2.12 5.26 -10.65
N GLY A 88 3.45 5.35 -10.87
CA GLY A 88 4.23 4.17 -11.24
C GLY A 88 3.91 3.06 -10.23
N GLY A 89 3.85 1.81 -10.66
CA GLY A 89 3.36 0.74 -9.79
C GLY A 89 4.19 -0.51 -9.86
N PHE A 90 4.45 -1.08 -8.69
CA PHE A 90 5.28 -2.23 -8.48
C PHE A 90 4.49 -3.52 -8.75
N GLN A 91 4.92 -4.28 -9.76
CA GLN A 91 4.23 -5.52 -10.13
C GLN A 91 4.47 -6.58 -9.05
N ILE A 92 3.39 -6.95 -8.36
CA ILE A 92 3.40 -8.00 -7.35
C ILE A 92 3.60 -9.36 -8.00
N ARG A 93 4.58 -10.10 -7.47
CA ARG A 93 4.74 -11.53 -7.68
C ARG A 93 4.31 -12.22 -6.39
N PRO A 94 3.20 -12.97 -6.40
CA PRO A 94 2.70 -13.62 -5.18
C PRO A 94 3.75 -14.54 -4.56
N ALA A 95 4.00 -14.36 -3.27
CA ALA A 95 4.79 -15.30 -2.48
C ALA A 95 3.93 -16.49 -2.04
N GLN A 96 4.54 -17.48 -1.38
CA GLN A 96 3.76 -18.51 -0.68
C GLN A 96 2.95 -17.87 0.46
N ASP A 97 1.78 -18.44 0.74
CA ASP A 97 0.88 -18.03 1.83
C ASP A 97 0.51 -16.54 1.83
N CYS A 98 0.40 -15.93 0.65
CA CYS A 98 -0.12 -14.57 0.50
C CYS A 98 -1.54 -14.58 -0.08
N SER A 99 -2.22 -13.45 0.02
CA SER A 99 -3.45 -13.18 -0.73
C SER A 99 -3.32 -11.89 -1.51
N VAL A 100 -3.88 -11.87 -2.71
CA VAL A 100 -3.88 -10.66 -3.56
C VAL A 100 -5.32 -10.32 -3.93
N TYR A 101 -5.68 -9.05 -3.74
CA TYR A 101 -7.00 -8.53 -4.07
C TYR A 101 -6.86 -7.33 -4.99
N VAL A 102 -7.40 -7.40 -6.21
CA VAL A 102 -7.39 -6.26 -7.14
C VAL A 102 -8.61 -5.36 -6.92
N THR A 103 -8.43 -4.07 -7.15
CA THR A 103 -9.50 -3.06 -7.09
C THR A 103 -9.93 -2.67 -8.50
N GLY A 104 -11.24 -2.69 -8.77
CA GLY A 104 -11.77 -2.22 -10.06
C GLY A 104 -13.29 -2.34 -10.14
N GLY A 105 -13.94 -1.38 -10.82
CA GLY A 105 -15.38 -1.33 -10.97
C GLY A 105 -16.13 -1.28 -9.64
N ASP A 106 -15.69 -0.40 -8.74
CA ASP A 106 -16.23 -0.22 -7.37
C ASP A 106 -16.23 -1.49 -6.50
N ALA A 107 -15.44 -2.48 -6.87
CA ALA A 107 -15.36 -3.77 -6.20
C ALA A 107 -13.91 -4.21 -5.94
N VAL A 108 -13.79 -5.18 -5.02
CA VAL A 108 -12.54 -5.83 -4.65
C VAL A 108 -12.63 -7.30 -5.02
N TRP A 109 -11.65 -7.80 -5.76
CA TRP A 109 -11.65 -9.16 -6.31
C TRP A 109 -10.42 -9.91 -5.83
N ARG A 110 -10.60 -11.05 -5.17
CA ARG A 110 -9.50 -11.95 -4.82
C ARG A 110 -8.98 -12.66 -6.07
N VAL A 111 -7.66 -12.66 -6.28
CA VAL A 111 -7.01 -13.24 -7.47
C VAL A 111 -5.90 -14.23 -7.13
N VAL A 112 -5.48 -14.28 -5.85
CA VAL A 112 -4.59 -15.29 -5.24
C VAL A 112 -5.14 -15.62 -3.85
#